data_AF-A0A4R5QB79-F1
#
_entry.id   AF-A0A4R5QB79-F1
#
_cell.length_a   1.000
_cell.length_b   1.000
_cell.length_c   1.000
_cell.angle_alpha   90.00
_cell.angle_beta   90.00
_cell.angle_gamma   90.00
#
_symmetry.space_group_name_H-M   'P 1'
#
loop_
_entity.id
_entity.type
_entity.pdbx_description
1 polymer ?
#
loop_
_entity_poly.entity_id
_entity_poly.type
_entity_poly.pdbx_seq_one_letter_code
_entity_poly.pdbx_strand_id
1 'polypeptide(L)' 'MSGASIETTLELWALSLRDIKARIRPLFTQDRVATSAGGFLDGLLGPERRKTGWMRAEAAGDPGPWRQQAI' A
#
# COMPACT_ATOMS: atom_id res chain seq x y z
N MET A 1 29.87 12.43 -7.22
CA MET A 1 28.47 11.98 -7.26
C MET A 1 27.70 12.80 -6.24
N SER A 2 26.95 13.82 -6.68
CA SER A 2 26.02 14.53 -5.78
C SER A 2 24.91 13.55 -5.39
N GLY A 3 24.74 13.30 -4.09
CA GLY A 3 23.58 12.55 -3.61
C GLY A 3 22.31 13.30 -3.97
N ALA A 4 21.29 12.58 -4.44
CA ALA A 4 19.95 13.16 -4.58
C ALA A 4 19.47 13.66 -3.21
N SER A 5 18.72 14.76 -3.17
CA SER A 5 18.15 15.23 -1.91
C SER A 5 17.18 14.19 -1.34
N ILE A 6 16.92 14.27 -0.04
CA ILE A 6 15.98 13.37 0.64
C ILE A 6 14.59 13.55 0.02
N GLU A 7 14.20 14.78 -0.29
CA GLU A 7 12.93 15.14 -0.91
C GLU A 7 12.77 14.50 -2.29
N THR A 8 13.78 14.62 -3.16
CA THR A 8 13.78 13.97 -4.48
C THR A 8 13.67 12.46 -4.35
N THR A 9 14.37 11.87 -3.38
CA THR A 9 14.32 10.43 -3.13
C THR A 9 12.91 10.02 -2.69
N LEU A 10 12.29 10.74 -1.76
CA LEU A 10 10.93 10.46 -1.29
C LEU A 10 9.89 10.61 -2.41
N GLU A 11 10.02 11.61 -3.27
CA GLU A 11 9.15 11.80 -4.42
C GLU A 11 9.24 10.63 -5.41
N LEU A 12 10.46 10.19 -5.72
CA LEU A 12 10.70 9.03 -6.59
C LEU A 12 10.10 7.74 -6.00
N TRP A 13 10.22 7.55 -4.68
CA TRP A 13 9.59 6.42 -3.99
C TRP A 13 8.06 6.48 -4.05
N ALA A 14 7.47 7.66 -3.79
CA ALA A 14 6.03 7.85 -3.86
C ALA A 14 5.48 7.62 -5.29
N LEU A 15 6.21 8.09 -6.31
CA LEU A 15 5.88 7.82 -7.72
C LEU A 15 5.95 6.32 -8.03
N SER A 16 7.05 5.67 -7.67
CA SER A 16 7.25 4.23 -7.90
C SER A 16 6.17 3.37 -7.24
N LEU A 17 5.74 3.73 -6.03
CA LEU A 17 4.65 3.05 -5.35
C LEU A 17 3.30 3.23 -6.08
N ARG A 18 3.01 4.43 -6.57
CA ARG A 18 1.81 4.69 -7.40
C ARG A 18 1.85 3.87 -8.70
N ASP A 19 3.00 3.84 -9.37
CA ASP A 19 3.17 3.13 -10.64
C ASP A 19 2.98 1.62 -10.48
N ILE A 20 3.56 1.02 -9.44
CA ILE A 20 3.38 -0.40 -9.13
C ILE A 20 1.90 -0.70 -8.87
N LYS A 21 1.22 0.10 -8.05
CA LYS A 21 -0.22 -0.08 -7.78
C LYS A 21 -1.05 0.00 -9.05
N ALA A 22 -0.77 0.96 -9.93
CA ALA A 22 -1.45 1.10 -11.21
C ALA A 22 -1.21 -0.12 -12.11
N ARG A 23 0.03 -0.63 -12.15
CA ARG A 23 0.41 -1.80 -12.96
C ARG A 23 -0.25 -3.09 -12.49
N ILE A 24 -0.42 -3.30 -11.17
CA ILE A 24 -1.05 -4.52 -10.65
C ILE A 24 -2.57 -4.45 -10.60
N ARG A 25 -3.17 -3.24 -10.59
CA ARG A 25 -4.64 -3.08 -10.51
C ARG A 25 -5.41 -3.98 -11.49
N PRO A 26 -5.06 -4.08 -12.80
CA PRO A 26 -5.81 -4.88 -13.75
C PRO A 26 -5.77 -6.40 -13.50
N LEU A 27 -4.85 -6.88 -12.64
CA LEU A 27 -4.80 -8.29 -12.24
C LEU A 27 -5.99 -8.68 -11.34
N PHE A 28 -6.68 -7.70 -10.77
CA PHE A 28 -7.84 -7.90 -9.90
C PHE A 28 -9.13 -7.52 -10.63
N THR A 29 -10.02 -8.49 -10.82
CA THR A 29 -11.29 -8.29 -11.54
C THR A 29 -12.33 -7.52 -10.72
N GLN A 30 -12.24 -7.60 -9.39
CA GLN A 30 -13.14 -6.93 -8.47
C GLN A 30 -12.48 -5.69 -7.87
N ASP A 31 -13.16 -4.55 -7.95
CA ASP A 31 -12.62 -3.26 -7.47
C ASP A 31 -12.30 -3.26 -5.97
N ARG A 32 -13.12 -3.95 -5.17
CA ARG A 32 -12.85 -4.15 -3.73
C ARG A 32 -11.51 -4.86 -3.48
N VAL A 33 -11.15 -5.81 -4.34
CA VAL A 33 -9.94 -6.62 -4.20
C VAL A 33 -8.71 -5.83 -4.65
N ALA A 34 -8.85 -5.05 -5.74
CA ALA A 34 -7.83 -4.10 -6.17
C ALA A 34 -7.52 -3.06 -5.08
N THR A 35 -8.56 -2.54 -4.43
CA THR A 35 -8.43 -1.58 -3.30
C THR A 35 -7.72 -2.22 -2.12
N SER A 36 -8.13 -3.43 -1.71
CA SER A 36 -7.45 -4.17 -0.62
C SER A 36 -5.98 -4.44 -0.93
N ALA A 37 -5.64 -4.80 -2.17
CA ALA A 37 -4.25 -5.01 -2.58
C ALA A 37 -3.41 -3.72 -2.51
N GLY A 38 -4.00 -2.59 -2.91
CA GLY A 38 -3.38 -1.26 -2.78
C GLY A 38 -3.10 -0.89 -1.32
N GLY A 39 -4.11 -1.03 -0.45
CA GLY A 39 -3.98 -0.76 0.98
C GLY A 39 -3.04 -1.74 1.70
N PHE A 40 -2.94 -2.98 1.23
CA PHE A 40 -1.95 -3.94 1.75
C PHE A 40 -0.52 -3.46 1.48
N LEU A 41 -0.23 -2.94 0.28
CA LEU A 41 1.10 -2.40 -0.04
C LEU A 41 1.43 -1.16 0.80
N ASP A 42 0.46 -0.28 1.04
CA ASP A 42 0.63 0.85 1.95
C ASP A 42 0.97 0.38 3.37
N GLY A 43 0.20 -0.56 3.92
CA GLY A 43 0.46 -1.11 5.25
C GLY A 43 1.79 -1.88 5.33
N LEU A 44 2.24 -2.49 4.23
CA LEU A 44 3.52 -3.20 4.16
C LEU A 44 4.71 -2.24 4.17
N LEU A 45 4.60 -1.08 3.52
CA LEU A 45 5.68 -0.09 3.42
C LEU A 45 5.56 1.04 4.46
N GLY A 46 4.45 1.08 5.19
CA GLY A 46 4.21 2.02 6.27
C GLY A 46 5.11 1.80 7.49
N PRO A 47 5.12 2.78 8.42
CA PRO A 47 6.02 2.80 9.58
C PRO A 47 5.67 1.75 10.65
N GLU A 48 4.54 1.06 10.51
CA GLU A 48 4.04 0.11 11.49
C GLU A 48 5.03 -1.04 11.74
N ARG A 49 5.48 -1.15 13.00
CA ARG A 49 6.49 -2.16 13.40
C ARG A 49 5.95 -3.58 13.35
N ARG A 50 4.65 -3.79 13.62
CA ARG A 50 4.00 -5.10 13.59
C ARG A 50 2.91 -5.09 12.54
N LYS A 51 3.04 -5.97 11.54
CA LYS A 51 2.14 -6.02 10.38
C LYS A 51 1.20 -7.21 10.49
N THR A 52 0.32 -7.20 11.50
CA THR A 52 -0.79 -8.17 11.56
C THR A 52 -1.88 -7.79 10.55
N GLY A 53 -2.79 -8.71 10.25
CA GLY A 53 -3.97 -8.40 9.42
C GLY A 53 -4.81 -7.26 10.01
N TRP A 54 -5.06 -7.32 11.33
CA TRP A 54 -5.84 -6.33 12.08
C TRP A 54 -5.24 -4.91 11.96
N MET A 55 -3.95 -4.74 12.25
CA MET A 55 -3.31 -3.41 12.22
C MET A 55 -3.26 -2.81 10.81
N ARG A 56 -3.08 -3.64 9.77
CA ARG A 56 -3.10 -3.15 8.39
C ARG A 56 -4.48 -2.72 7.94
N ALA A 57 -5.54 -3.43 8.36
CA ALA A 57 -6.90 -3.04 8.07
C ALA A 57 -7.25 -1.69 8.73
N GLU A 58 -6.86 -1.48 9.99
CA GLU A 58 -7.02 -0.17 10.66
C GLU A 58 -6.25 0.94 9.94
N ALA A 59 -4.98 0.71 9.59
CA ALA A 59 -4.17 1.69 8.88
C ALA A 59 -4.73 2.03 7.48
N ALA A 60 -5.42 1.08 6.84
CA ALA A 60 -6.12 1.29 5.57
C ALA A 60 -7.49 2.00 5.73
N GLY A 61 -7.94 2.24 6.97
CA GLY A 61 -9.25 2.83 7.24
C GLY A 61 -10.42 1.87 6.99
N ASP A 62 -10.16 0.55 7.03
CA ASP A 62 -11.21 -0.44 6.83
C ASP A 62 -12.23 -0.44 7.98
N PRO A 63 -13.53 -0.64 7.69
CA PRO A 63 -14.58 -0.67 8.71
C PRO A 63 -14.51 -1.90 9.63
N GLY A 64 -13.63 -2.85 9.34
CA GLY A 64 -13.49 -4.06 10.13
C GLY A 64 -12.13 -4.73 9.91
N PRO A 65 -11.57 -5.36 10.94
CA PRO A 65 -10.18 -5.81 10.92
C PRO A 65 -9.87 -7.01 10.04
N TRP A 66 -10.90 -7.70 9.54
CA TRP A 66 -10.77 -8.83 8.62
C TRP A 66 -10.85 -8.42 7.16
N ARG A 67 -11.12 -7.15 6.82
CA ARG A 67 -11.47 -6.73 5.45
C ARG A 67 -10.37 -7.01 4.42
N GLN A 68 -9.10 -6.86 4.79
CA GLN A 68 -7.97 -7.23 3.91
C GLN A 68 -7.74 -8.75 3.78
N GLN A 69 -8.33 -9.56 4.66
CA GLN A 69 -8.19 -11.03 4.66
C GLN A 69 -9.44 -11.73 4.10
N ALA A 70 -10.61 -11.09 4.15
CA ALA A 70 -11.91 -11.62 3.74
C ALA A 70 -12.20 -11.35 2.24
N ILE A 71 -11.19 -11.57 1.40
CA ILE A 71 -11.25 -11.35 -0.05
C ILE A 71 -11.93 -12.52 -0.73
#